data_AF-A0A518DJN9-F1
#
_entry.id   AF-A0A518DJN9-F1
#
_cell.length_a   1.000
_cell.length_b   1.000
_cell.length_c   1.000
_cell.angle_alpha   90.00
_cell.angle_beta   90.00
_cell.angle_gamma   90.00
#
_symmetry.space_group_name_H-M   'P 1'
#
loop_
_entity.id
_entity.type
_entity.pdbx_description
1 polymer ?
#
loop_
_entity_poly.entity_id
_entity_poly.type
_entity_poly.pdbx_seq_one_letter_code
_entity_poly.pdbx_strand_id
1 'polypeptide(L)' 'MLSESDETQFAFSVQQGRVLITRDHDFRELASAVIDHPGVVFCKRRSHFGAIVKELDGMASSMRASDFRGKLFYV' A
#
# COMPACT_ATOMS: atom_id res chain seq x y z
N MET A 1 2.35 -14.07 19.04
CA MET A 1 2.36 -13.37 17.73
C MET A 1 2.03 -11.91 18.00
N LEU A 2 2.91 -10.99 17.61
CA LEU A 2 2.62 -9.55 17.64
C LEU A 2 1.93 -9.20 16.31
N SER A 3 0.62 -9.47 16.23
CA SER A 3 -0.20 -9.02 15.10
C SER A 3 -1.14 -7.94 15.60
N GLU A 4 -0.91 -6.71 15.18
CA GLU A 4 -1.89 -5.62 15.30
C GLU A 4 -2.97 -5.79 14.24
N SER A 5 -4.16 -5.22 14.47
CA SER A 5 -5.26 -5.28 13.50
C SER A 5 -4.94 -4.48 12.22
N ASP A 6 -5.64 -4.78 11.14
CA ASP A 6 -5.47 -4.09 9.85
C ASP A 6 -5.77 -2.60 9.96
N GLU A 7 -6.76 -2.21 10.78
CA GLU A 7 -7.08 -0.81 11.05
C GLU A 7 -5.90 -0.10 11.72
N THR A 8 -5.26 -0.72 12.71
CA THR A 8 -4.09 -0.15 13.38
C THR A 8 -2.91 0.00 12.43
N GLN A 9 -2.64 -1.02 11.60
CA GLN A 9 -1.58 -0.96 10.60
C GLN A 9 -1.85 0.11 9.53
N PHE A 10 -3.10 0.20 9.07
CA PHE A 10 -3.51 1.20 8.09
C PHE A 10 -3.41 2.62 8.68
N ALA A 11 -3.95 2.84 9.88
CA ALA A 11 -3.87 4.12 10.59
C ALA A 11 -2.42 4.56 10.82
N PHE A 12 -1.54 3.63 11.18
CA PHE A 12 -0.11 3.91 11.30
C PHE A 12 0.50 4.35 9.96
N SER A 13 0.18 3.68 8.86
CA SER A 13 0.67 4.09 7.52
C SER A 13 0.20 5.50 7.15
N VAL A 14 -1.05 5.85 7.45
CA VAL A 14 -1.63 7.18 7.23
C VAL A 14 -0.91 8.22 8.09
N GLN A 15 -0.75 7.96 9.39
CA GLN A 15 -0.08 8.85 10.33
C GLN A 15 1.37 9.14 9.91
N GLN A 16 2.07 8.12 9.41
CA GLN A 16 3.47 8.26 8.97
C GLN A 16 3.60 8.82 7.55
N GLY A 17 2.49 9.03 6.83
CA GLY A 17 2.51 9.49 5.44
C GLY A 17 3.16 8.48 4.48
N ARG A 18 3.04 7.18 4.75
CA ARG A 18 3.70 6.11 3.98
C ARG A 18 2.70 5.30 3.16
N VAL A 19 3.09 4.97 1.93
CA VAL A 19 2.34 4.05 1.07
C VAL A 19 2.36 2.65 1.70
N LEU A 20 1.19 2.05 1.87
CA LEU A 20 1.06 0.68 2.36
C LEU A 20 1.25 -0.31 1.21
N ILE A 21 2.09 -1.31 1.40
CA ILE A 21 2.30 -2.39 0.43
C ILE A 21 1.80 -3.69 1.07
N THR A 22 0.82 -4.34 0.44
CA THR A 22 0.17 -5.53 1.04
C THR A 22 -0.24 -6.55 -0.02
N ARG A 23 -0.43 -7.80 0.39
CA ARG A 23 -1.11 -8.85 -0.40
C ARG A 23 -2.53 -9.12 0.09
N ASP A 24 -2.88 -8.50 1.21
CA ASP A 24 -4.17 -8.67 1.84
C ASP A 24 -5.19 -7.75 1.19
N HIS A 25 -6.30 -8.30 0.74
CA HIS A 25 -7.33 -7.56 0.03
C HIS A 25 -8.28 -6.83 0.96
N ASP A 26 -8.29 -7.15 2.26
CA ASP A 26 -9.20 -6.56 3.25
C ASP A 26 -8.87 -5.06 3.44
N PHE A 27 -7.60 -4.66 3.22
CA PHE A 27 -7.21 -3.25 3.16
C PHE A 27 -7.88 -2.45 2.03
N ARG A 28 -8.53 -3.08 1.05
CA ARG A 28 -9.33 -2.35 0.04
C ARG A 28 -10.51 -1.65 0.68
N GLU A 29 -11.20 -2.32 1.61
CA GLU A 29 -12.35 -1.76 2.30
C GLU A 29 -11.91 -0.59 3.19
N LEU A 30 -10.83 -0.76 3.95
CA LEU A 30 -10.23 0.30 4.75
C LEU A 30 -9.80 1.51 3.92
N ALA A 31 -9.14 1.28 2.78
CA ALA A 31 -8.69 2.34 1.89
C ALA A 31 -9.88 3.10 1.25
N SER A 32 -10.98 2.40 0.95
CA SER A 32 -12.20 3.03 0.44
C SER A 32 -12.92 3.89 1.48
N ALA A 33 -12.82 3.54 2.77
CA ALA A 33 -13.41 4.30 3.86
C ALA A 33 -12.63 5.60 4.16
N VAL A 34 -11.33 5.64 3.85
CA VAL A 34 -10.45 6.79 4.09
C VAL A 34 -9.92 7.34 2.78
N ILE A 35 -10.67 8.26 2.17
CA ILE A 35 -10.35 8.84 0.85
C ILE A 35 -8.95 9.49 0.82
N ASP A 36 -8.48 10.02 1.95
CA ASP A 36 -7.24 10.77 2.06
C ASP A 36 -6.09 9.97 2.72
N HIS A 37 -5.68 8.88 2.07
CA HIS A 37 -4.55 8.05 2.52
C HIS A 37 -3.30 8.25 1.63
N PRO A 38 -2.08 7.92 2.10
CA PRO A 38 -0.85 8.06 1.29
C PRO A 38 -0.80 7.21 0.03
N GLY A 39 -1.55 6.10 0.00
CA GLY A 39 -1.64 5.18 -1.14
C GLY A 39 -1.55 3.73 -0.68
N VAL A 40 -2.11 2.81 -1.46
CA VAL A 40 -1.99 1.37 -1.21
C VAL A 40 -1.56 0.64 -2.48
N VAL A 41 -0.56 -0.22 -2.37
CA VAL A 41 -0.09 -1.09 -3.46
C VAL A 41 -0.40 -2.54 -3.10
N PHE A 42 -1.27 -3.18 -3.89
CA PHE A 42 -1.64 -4.58 -3.73
C PHE A 42 -0.76 -5.47 -4.60
N CYS A 43 0.04 -6.30 -3.97
CA CYS A 43 0.88 -7.29 -4.64
C CYS A 43 0.09 -8.56 -4.93
N LYS A 44 0.23 -9.14 -6.12
CA LYS A 44 -0.35 -10.45 -6.44
C LYS A 44 0.24 -11.54 -5.52
N ARG A 45 -0.61 -12.42 -4.97
CA ARG A 45 -0.19 -13.51 -4.05
C ARG A 45 0.92 -14.42 -4.59
N ARG A 46 1.03 -14.58 -5.91
CA ARG A 46 1.99 -15.49 -6.56
C ARG A 46 3.17 -14.78 -7.24
N SER A 47 3.32 -13.47 -7.06
CA SER A 47 4.47 -12.76 -7.61
C SER A 47 5.75 -13.05 -6.82
N HIS A 48 6.83 -13.32 -7.54
CA HIS A 48 8.17 -13.44 -6.95
C HIS A 48 8.58 -12.12 -6.29
N PHE A 49 9.24 -12.20 -5.13
CA PHE A 49 9.62 -11.01 -4.36
C PHE A 49 10.47 -10.03 -5.17
N GLY A 50 11.44 -10.52 -5.95
CA GLY A 50 12.27 -9.67 -6.81
C GLY A 50 11.47 -8.91 -7.89
N ALA A 51 10.38 -9.49 -8.40
CA ALA A 51 9.49 -8.81 -9.34
C ALA A 51 8.72 -7.67 -8.65
N ILE A 52 8.20 -7.94 -7.44
CA ILE A 52 7.53 -6.93 -6.61
C ILE A 52 8.47 -5.75 -6.32
N VAL A 53 9.71 -6.03 -5.88
CA VAL A 53 10.70 -4.98 -5.59
C VAL A 53 11.01 -4.16 -6.84
N LYS A 54 11.19 -4.81 -8.00
CA LYS A 54 11.46 -4.12 -9.26
C LYS A 54 10.32 -3.19 -9.68
N GLU A 55 9.07 -3.62 -9.53
CA GLU A 55 7.91 -2.77 -9.84
C GLU A 55 7.79 -1.59 -8.88
N LEU A 56 7.95 -1.82 -7.58
CA LEU A 56 7.92 -0.76 -6.56
C LEU A 56 9.03 0.27 -6.76
N ASP A 57 10.24 -0.17 -7.10
CA ASP A 57 11.38 0.71 -7.40
C ASP A 57 11.11 1.58 -8.64
N GLY A 58 10.51 1.00 -9.68
CA GLY A 58 10.07 1.73 -10.87
C GLY A 58 9.01 2.78 -10.56
N MET A 59 8.02 2.45 -9.73
CA MET A 59 7.02 3.41 -9.26
C MET A 59 7.66 4.54 -8.45
N ALA A 60 8.51 4.21 -7.47
CA ALA A 60 9.18 5.20 -6.62
C ALA A 60 10.12 6.13 -7.41
N SER A 61 10.73 5.63 -8.49
CA SER A 61 11.62 6.41 -9.35
C SER A 61 10.89 7.34 -10.33
N SER A 62 9.64 7.03 -10.66
CA SER A 62 8.86 7.75 -11.70
C SER A 62 7.73 8.60 -11.15
N MET A 63 7.33 8.40 -9.89
CA MET A 63 6.17 9.04 -9.29
C MET A 63 6.55 9.85 -8.05
N ARG A 64 5.81 10.92 -7.80
CA ARG A 64 5.88 11.72 -6.58
C ARG A 64 4.93 11.15 -5.53
N ALA A 65 5.15 11.47 -4.25
CA ALA A 65 4.25 11.07 -3.17
C ALA A 65 2.79 11.51 -3.41
N SER A 66 2.57 12.68 -4.02
CA SER A 66 1.24 13.17 -4.41
C SER A 66 0.53 12.27 -5.42
N ASP A 67 1.28 11.53 -6.24
CA ASP A 67 0.70 10.68 -7.28
C ASP A 67 0.08 9.42 -6.70
N PHE A 68 0.50 9.00 -5.50
CA PHE A 68 -0.04 7.85 -4.78
C PHE A 68 -1.26 8.19 -3.91
N ARG A 69 -1.39 9.46 -3.51
CA ARG A 69 -2.37 9.91 -2.52
C ARG A 69 -3.79 9.55 -2.95
N GLY A 70 -4.53 8.87 -2.07
CA GLY A 70 -5.90 8.40 -2.30
C GLY A 70 -6.05 7.33 -3.38
N LYS A 71 -4.95 6.73 -3.86
CA LYS A 71 -4.98 5.75 -4.96
C LYS A 71 -4.57 4.35 -4.54
N LEU A 72 -5.14 3.39 -5.26
CA LEU A 72 -4.82 1.98 -5.15
C LEU A 72 -4.08 1.54 -6.42
N PHE A 73 -2.98 0.81 -6.25
CA PHE A 73 -2.20 0.23 -7.34
C PHE A 73 -2.16 -1.29 -7.21
N TYR A 74 -1.92 -1.97 -8.32
CA TYR A 74 -1.88 -3.42 -8.40
C TYR A 74 -0.62 -3.86 -9.14
N VAL A 75 0.22 -4.64 -8.45
CA VAL A 75 1.52 -5.15 -8.94
C VAL A 75 1.54 -6.67 -8.93
#